data_AF-A0A7R9YU51-F1
#
_entry.id   AF-A0A7R9YU51-F1
#
_cell.length_a   1.000
_cell.length_b   1.000
_cell.length_c   1.000
_cell.angle_alpha   90.00
_cell.angle_beta   90.00
_cell.angle_gamma   90.00
#
_symmetry.space_group_name_H-M   'P 1'
#
loop_
_entity.id
_entity.type
_entity.pdbx_description
1 polymer ?
#
loop_
_entity_poly.entity_id
_entity_poly.type
_entity_poly.pdbx_seq_one_letter_code
_entity_poly.pdbx_strand_id
1 'polypeptide(L)'
;MDKGKWPGHSGPHRADRIEDKEYKEYKEEVMYDTRVFQQEKAIEDQFAELNKVYPATVRRSKVIELDLMTIDEAIDAMEAVGHDFFVFRELESGELQILYRRQASGYGILVPQNRA
;
A
#
# COMPACT_ATOMS: atom_id res chain seq x y z
N MET A 1 -31.94 50.12 -32.56
CA MET A 1 -31.94 48.83 -31.85
C MET A 1 -30.53 48.65 -31.28
N ASP A 2 -30.34 49.08 -30.04
CA ASP A 2 -29.04 49.20 -29.38
C ASP A 2 -28.83 48.00 -28.44
N LYS A 3 -27.69 47.30 -28.57
CA LYS A 3 -27.40 46.08 -27.79
C LYS A 3 -26.79 46.48 -26.45
N GLY A 4 -27.58 46.35 -25.38
CA GLY A 4 -27.18 46.62 -24.00
C GLY A 4 -25.91 45.87 -23.61
N LYS A 5 -24.88 46.66 -23.30
CA LYS A 5 -23.59 46.25 -22.75
C LYS A 5 -23.79 45.75 -21.32
N TRP A 6 -23.48 44.48 -21.09
CA TRP A 6 -23.57 43.87 -19.76
C TRP A 6 -22.62 44.60 -18.80
N PRO A 7 -23.12 45.17 -17.68
CA PRO A 7 -22.25 45.82 -16.72
C PRO A 7 -21.48 44.72 -16.00
N GLY A 8 -20.17 44.73 -16.16
CA GLY A 8 -19.27 43.86 -15.41
C GLY A 8 -19.55 44.03 -13.93
N HIS A 9 -20.12 43.01 -13.30
CA HIS A 9 -20.00 42.85 -11.87
C HIS A 9 -18.58 42.38 -11.61
N SER A 10 -17.72 43.37 -11.38
CA SER A 10 -16.45 43.20 -10.67
C SER A 10 -16.66 42.19 -9.56
N GLY A 11 -15.98 41.04 -9.67
CA GLY A 11 -15.82 40.13 -8.54
C GLY A 11 -15.27 40.94 -7.37
N PRO A 12 -15.69 40.65 -6.13
CA PRO A 12 -15.37 41.50 -4.99
C PRO A 12 -13.84 41.67 -4.86
N HIS A 13 -13.39 42.91 -5.07
CA HIS A 13 -12.03 43.35 -4.76
C HIS A 13 -12.01 43.92 -3.35
N ARG A 14 -11.52 43.14 -2.39
CA ARG A 14 -10.61 43.58 -1.30
C ARG A 14 -10.18 42.36 -0.48
N ALA A 15 -8.88 42.17 -0.42
CA ALA A 15 -8.20 41.07 0.21
C ALA A 15 -7.95 41.38 1.69
N ASP A 16 -8.80 40.84 2.58
CA ASP A 16 -8.60 40.87 4.03
C ASP A 16 -8.72 39.45 4.65
N ARG A 17 -7.86 38.55 4.16
CA ARG A 17 -6.98 37.63 4.91
C ARG A 17 -7.56 36.52 5.82
N ILE A 18 -8.87 36.41 6.08
CA ILE A 18 -9.44 35.34 6.94
C ILE A 18 -10.20 34.28 6.10
N GLU A 19 -11.08 34.71 5.18
CA GLU A 19 -11.89 33.80 4.34
C GLU A 19 -11.05 32.94 3.38
N ASP A 20 -9.93 33.46 2.87
CA ASP A 20 -9.01 32.70 2.02
C ASP A 20 -8.27 31.58 2.80
N LYS A 21 -8.10 31.73 4.11
CA LYS A 21 -7.49 30.70 4.95
C LYS A 21 -8.51 29.64 5.29
N GLU A 22 -9.70 30.04 5.75
CA GLU A 22 -10.81 29.14 6.05
C GLU A 22 -11.22 28.34 4.80
N TYR A 23 -11.28 28.97 3.62
CA TYR A 23 -11.57 28.27 2.37
C TYR A 23 -10.44 27.32 1.94
N LYS A 24 -9.17 27.67 2.20
CA LYS A 24 -8.04 26.76 1.96
C LYS A 24 -8.05 25.58 2.90
N GLU A 25 -8.28 25.80 4.19
CA GLU A 25 -8.39 24.75 5.22
C GLU A 25 -9.56 23.81 4.90
N TYR A 26 -10.74 24.35 4.61
CA TYR A 26 -11.90 23.58 4.15
C TYR A 26 -11.59 22.74 2.91
N LYS A 27 -10.91 23.33 1.91
CA LYS A 27 -10.53 22.60 0.70
C LYS A 27 -9.51 21.51 0.99
N GLU A 28 -8.55 21.75 1.88
CA GLU A 28 -7.58 20.73 2.31
C GLU A 28 -8.25 19.58 3.05
N GLU A 29 -9.19 19.87 3.96
CA GLU A 29 -9.98 18.88 4.70
C GLU A 29 -10.83 18.02 3.75
N VAL A 30 -11.61 18.66 2.88
CA VAL A 30 -12.43 17.95 1.87
C VAL A 30 -11.55 17.09 0.95
N MET A 31 -10.37 17.59 0.56
CA MET A 31 -9.42 16.81 -0.24
C MET A 31 -8.85 15.62 0.53
N TYR A 32 -8.57 15.78 1.83
CA TYR A 32 -8.11 14.70 2.69
C TYR A 32 -9.19 13.62 2.84
N ASP A 33 -10.42 13.98 3.20
CA ASP A 33 -11.55 13.05 3.33
C ASP A 33 -11.82 12.30 2.03
N THR A 34 -11.79 13.01 0.90
CA THR A 34 -11.95 12.39 -0.41
C THR A 34 -10.86 11.35 -0.68
N ARG A 35 -9.59 11.63 -0.32
CA ARG A 35 -8.48 10.69 -0.49
C ARG A 35 -8.64 9.47 0.40
N VAL A 36 -9.01 9.66 1.67
CA VAL A 36 -9.23 8.56 2.62
C VAL A 36 -10.35 7.66 2.11
N PHE A 37 -11.49 8.23 1.71
CA PHE A 37 -12.60 7.47 1.13
C PHE A 37 -12.19 6.67 -0.11
N GLN A 38 -11.41 7.27 -1.01
CA GLN A 38 -10.89 6.57 -2.19
C GLN A 38 -9.95 5.42 -1.81
N GLN A 39 -9.09 5.60 -0.79
CA GLN A 39 -8.20 4.55 -0.30
C GLN A 39 -8.98 3.39 0.34
N GLU A 40 -9.96 3.69 1.19
CA GLU A 40 -10.82 2.67 1.82
C GLU A 40 -11.56 1.85 0.78
N LYS A 41 -12.18 2.52 -0.20
CA LYS A 41 -12.88 1.84 -1.29
C LYS A 41 -11.94 0.95 -2.11
N ALA A 42 -10.72 1.42 -2.41
CA ALA A 42 -9.74 0.62 -3.14
C ALA A 42 -9.31 -0.65 -2.36
N ILE A 43 -9.18 -0.55 -1.03
CA ILE A 43 -8.91 -1.71 -0.18
C ILE A 43 -10.08 -2.69 -0.20
N GLU A 44 -11.31 -2.17 -0.14
CA GLU A 44 -12.53 -2.99 -0.16
C GLU A 44 -12.68 -3.74 -1.50
N ASP A 45 -12.46 -3.07 -2.62
CA ASP A 45 -12.49 -3.68 -3.96
C ASP A 45 -11.42 -4.79 -4.08
N GLN A 46 -10.18 -4.52 -3.66
CA GLN A 46 -9.10 -5.53 -3.62
C GLN A 46 -9.46 -6.74 -2.77
N PHE A 47 -10.06 -6.49 -1.60
CA PHE A 47 -10.48 -7.56 -0.69
C PHE A 47 -11.64 -8.38 -1.26
N ALA A 48 -12.61 -7.74 -1.92
CA ALA A 48 -13.70 -8.41 -2.61
C ALA A 48 -13.20 -9.31 -3.75
N GLU A 49 -12.14 -8.92 -4.44
CA GLU A 49 -11.48 -9.74 -5.47
C GLU A 49 -10.74 -10.93 -4.87
N LEU A 50 -9.97 -10.71 -3.79
CA LEU A 50 -9.29 -11.78 -3.04
C LEU A 50 -10.28 -12.83 -2.54
N ASN A 51 -11.43 -12.42 -2.01
CA ASN A 51 -12.46 -13.31 -1.46
C ASN A 51 -13.15 -14.20 -2.50
N LYS A 52 -12.96 -13.95 -3.81
CA LYS A 52 -13.43 -14.86 -4.86
C LYS A 52 -12.55 -16.10 -4.97
N VAL A 53 -11.28 -15.99 -4.59
CA VAL A 53 -10.25 -17.04 -4.75
C VAL A 53 -9.89 -17.67 -3.40
N TYR A 54 -9.82 -16.86 -2.35
CA TYR A 54 -9.41 -17.25 -1.02
C TYR A 54 -10.55 -17.08 -0.01
N PRO A 55 -10.51 -17.78 1.14
CA PRO A 55 -11.45 -17.54 2.23
C PRO A 55 -11.40 -16.09 2.71
N ALA A 56 -12.53 -15.58 3.22
CA ALA A 56 -12.66 -14.22 3.74
C ALA A 56 -11.74 -13.87 4.92
N THR A 57 -10.99 -14.82 5.44
CA THR A 57 -9.94 -14.59 6.45
C THR A 57 -8.63 -14.10 5.84
N VAL A 58 -8.39 -14.31 4.55
CA VAL A 58 -7.14 -13.93 3.85
C VAL A 58 -7.21 -12.47 3.42
N ARG A 59 -6.48 -11.61 4.14
CA ARG A 59 -6.53 -10.14 3.96
C ARG A 59 -5.64 -9.59 2.84
N ARG A 60 -4.60 -10.33 2.45
CA ARG A 60 -3.64 -9.91 1.43
C ARG A 60 -3.04 -11.13 0.74
N SER A 61 -2.87 -11.05 -0.58
CA SER A 61 -2.03 -11.96 -1.35
C SER A 61 -0.91 -11.15 -2.00
N LYS A 62 0.32 -11.65 -1.93
CA LYS A 62 1.48 -11.07 -2.62
C LYS A 62 2.11 -12.16 -3.47
N VAL A 63 2.16 -11.93 -4.78
CA VAL A 63 3.01 -12.72 -5.67
C VAL A 63 4.44 -12.22 -5.50
N ILE A 64 5.35 -13.14 -5.27
CA ILE A 64 6.77 -12.87 -5.07
C ILE A 64 7.56 -13.60 -6.15
N GLU A 65 8.58 -12.91 -6.68
CA GLU A 65 9.58 -13.51 -7.55
C GLU A 65 10.67 -14.13 -6.65
N LEU A 66 11.12 -15.32 -7.02
CA LEU A 66 12.06 -16.10 -6.21
C LEU A 66 13.46 -16.02 -6.81
N ASP A 67 14.27 -15.14 -6.24
CA ASP A 67 15.68 -15.01 -6.58
C ASP A 67 16.52 -16.09 -5.87
N LEU A 68 17.63 -16.47 -6.53
CA LEU A 68 18.66 -17.33 -5.96
C LEU A 68 19.57 -16.49 -5.05
N MET A 69 19.65 -16.87 -3.78
CA MET A 69 20.48 -16.17 -2.80
C MET A 69 20.96 -17.13 -1.71
N THR A 70 22.03 -16.74 -1.03
CA THR A 70 22.53 -17.42 0.16
C THR A 70 21.61 -17.16 1.37
N ILE A 71 21.76 -17.97 2.42
CA ILE A 71 20.97 -17.80 3.66
C ILE A 71 21.24 -16.44 4.30
N ASP A 72 22.50 -16.00 4.32
CA ASP A 72 22.87 -14.70 4.92
C ASP A 72 22.23 -13.54 4.15
N GLU A 73 22.27 -13.57 2.83
CA GLU A 73 21.59 -12.57 1.98
C GLU A 73 20.06 -12.58 2.20
N ALA A 74 19.46 -13.75 2.39
CA ALA A 74 18.05 -13.87 2.70
C ALA A 74 17.69 -13.28 4.07
N ILE A 75 18.58 -13.36 5.06
CA ILE A 75 18.41 -12.72 6.37
C ILE A 75 18.40 -11.20 6.19
N ASP A 76 19.41 -10.66 5.51
CA ASP A 76 19.51 -9.22 5.25
C ASP A 76 18.28 -8.70 4.49
N ALA A 77 17.82 -9.44 3.47
CA ALA A 77 16.63 -9.11 2.72
C ALA A 77 15.34 -9.15 3.57
N MET A 78 15.20 -10.17 4.43
CA MET A 78 14.06 -10.26 5.36
C MET A 78 14.03 -9.10 6.33
N GLU A 79 15.18 -8.71 6.87
CA GLU A 79 15.32 -7.55 7.75
C GLU A 79 15.01 -6.23 7.03
N ALA A 80 15.49 -6.06 5.80
CA ALA A 80 15.25 -4.86 5.00
C ALA A 80 13.77 -4.66 4.65
N VAL A 81 13.04 -5.75 4.37
CA VAL A 81 11.59 -5.70 4.13
C VAL A 81 10.81 -5.55 5.43
N GLY A 82 11.37 -5.97 6.57
CA GLY A 82 10.70 -5.92 7.87
C GLY A 82 9.58 -6.94 8.01
N HIS A 83 9.74 -8.12 7.40
CA HIS A 83 8.78 -9.23 7.53
C HIS A 83 9.33 -10.32 8.47
N ASP A 84 8.42 -11.08 9.08
CA ASP A 84 8.79 -12.21 9.94
C ASP A 84 9.11 -13.49 9.17
N PHE A 85 8.75 -13.52 7.87
CA PHE A 85 8.95 -14.66 6.98
C PHE A 85 9.48 -14.17 5.64
N PHE A 86 10.38 -14.94 5.05
CA PHE A 86 10.95 -14.66 3.74
C PHE A 86 11.09 -15.97 2.96
N VAL A 87 10.68 -15.95 1.69
CA VAL A 87 10.73 -17.14 0.81
C VAL A 87 11.74 -16.86 -0.28
N PHE A 88 12.66 -17.77 -0.49
CA PHE A 88 13.75 -17.62 -1.46
C PHE A 88 14.13 -18.97 -2.07
N ARG A 89 14.98 -18.96 -3.10
CA ARG A 89 15.66 -20.17 -3.57
C ARG A 89 17.09 -20.15 -3.06
N GLU A 90 17.50 -21.23 -2.43
CA GLU A 90 18.85 -21.34 -1.90
C GLU A 90 19.85 -21.56 -3.05
N LEU A 91 21.00 -20.88 -2.97
CA LEU A 91 21.96 -20.78 -4.07
C LEU A 91 22.61 -22.12 -4.45
N GLU A 92 22.95 -22.98 -3.49
CA GLU A 92 23.67 -24.23 -3.74
C GLU A 92 22.75 -25.38 -4.19
N SER A 93 21.63 -25.57 -3.49
CA SER A 93 20.63 -26.61 -3.72
C SER A 93 19.63 -26.24 -4.81
N GLY A 94 19.41 -24.95 -5.04
CA GLY A 94 18.34 -24.44 -5.91
C GLY A 94 16.93 -24.70 -5.37
N GLU A 95 16.81 -25.20 -4.14
CA GLU A 95 15.54 -25.54 -3.53
C GLU A 95 14.83 -24.31 -2.96
N LEU A 96 13.50 -24.34 -2.97
CA LEU A 96 12.69 -23.32 -2.32
C LEU A 96 12.81 -23.49 -0.81
N GLN A 97 13.13 -22.42 -0.10
CA GLN A 97 13.23 -22.43 1.36
C GLN A 97 12.48 -21.22 1.94
N ILE A 98 12.02 -21.37 3.18
CA ILE A 98 11.30 -20.32 3.91
C ILE A 98 12.11 -20.00 5.17
N LEU A 99 12.69 -18.81 5.21
CA LEU A 99 13.31 -18.24 6.39
C LEU A 99 12.22 -17.60 7.27
N TYR A 100 12.35 -17.74 8.59
CA TYR A 100 11.45 -17.08 9.53
C TYR A 100 12.14 -16.66 10.82
N ARG A 101 11.62 -15.60 11.43
CA ARG A 101 12.06 -15.11 12.73
C ARG A 101 11.43 -15.94 13.85
N ARG A 102 12.26 -16.46 14.77
CA ARG A 102 11.77 -17.20 15.95
C ARG A 102 11.43 -16.23 17.07
N GLN A 103 10.32 -16.49 17.77
CA GLN A 103 9.91 -15.68 18.93
C GLN A 103 10.90 -15.77 20.12
N ALA A 104 11.52 -16.94 20.33
CA ALA A 104 12.42 -17.15 21.45
C ALA A 104 13.84 -16.60 21.19
N SER A 105 14.42 -16.91 20.02
CA SER A 105 15.67 -16.31 19.53
C SER A 105 16.04 -16.84 18.13
N GLY A 106 16.69 -15.99 17.35
CA GLY A 106 17.35 -16.34 16.08
C GLY A 106 16.40 -16.57 14.90
N TYR A 107 16.95 -17.25 13.91
CA TYR A 107 16.31 -17.55 12.63
C TYR A 107 16.04 -19.05 12.51
N GLY A 108 14.96 -19.40 11.80
CA GLY A 108 14.64 -20.77 11.43
C GLY A 108 14.42 -20.90 9.94
N ILE A 109 14.65 -22.09 9.40
CA ILE A 109 14.43 -22.41 7.98
C ILE A 109 13.43 -23.55 7.90
N LEU A 110 12.46 -23.44 6.99
CA LEU A 110 11.57 -24.53 6.57
C LEU A 110 11.90 -24.90 5.14
N VAL A 111 12.17 -26.18 4.92
CA VAL A 111 12.38 -26.76 3.58
C VAL A 111 11.13 -27.54 3.20
N PRO A 112 10.28 -27.03 2.29
CA PRO A 112 9.15 -27.78 1.77
C PRO A 112 9.63 -29.02 1.00
N GLN A 113 9.17 -30.18 1.44
CA GLN A 113 9.37 -31.43 0.72
C GLN A 113 8.01 -31.97 0.28
N ASN A 114 7.90 -32.35 -0.99
CA ASN A 114 6.72 -33.05 -1.47
C ASN A 114 6.71 -34.46 -0.87
N ARG A 115 5.61 -34.79 -0.20
CA ARG A 115 5.36 -36.16 0.21
C ARG A 115 4.88 -36.93 -1.03
N ALA A 116 5.61 -37.99 -1.39
CA ALA A 116 5.22 -38.93 -2.44
C ALA A 116 3.97 -39.73 -2.03
#